data_AF-A0A955EL87-F1
#
_entry.id   AF-A0A955EL87-F1
#
_cell.length_a   1.000
_cell.length_b   1.000
_cell.length_c   1.000
_cell.angle_alpha   90.00
_cell.angle_beta   90.00
_cell.angle_gamma   90.00
#
_symmetry.space_group_name_H-M   'P 1'
#
loop_
_entity.id
_entity.type
_entity.pdbx_description
1 polymer ?
#
loop_
_entity_poly.entity_id
_entity_poly.type
_entity_poly.pdbx_seq_one_letter_code
_entity_poly.pdbx_strand_id
1 'polypeptide(L)'
;MNRSSNHKALLPGTLIAAAAGLMISVIPGSEVAMASGDGQDSYSNLPAEIVLTGIVRDFNERTVAGGHTDFEQRPAAGFGQYMNNVADTLDEDGKPVFVGGGQKVSTQWRDSSGRNIHPSLYDASMGDSAGSYRSGTDDGGIASAESFSQWYRDVPGVNASMQLPITLRRAADSNMYVFDDRQDPAFSSLGGFFPINNQLLGNSAGETKNFHFTYELATEFIYKPGEGQTFTFIGDDDVWVFINGRMVIDIGGVHSAVNQTVHLDRLDFLVPNKKNTLNFFFAERHRTQSNFRIETTLNLRSAKL
;
A
#
# COMPACT_ATOMS: atom_id res chain seq x y z
N MET A 1 12.31 -44.96 53.53
CA MET A 1 11.06 -45.23 52.79
C MET A 1 10.24 -43.96 52.82
N ASN A 2 10.32 -43.18 51.73
CA ASN A 2 9.93 -41.78 51.70
C ASN A 2 8.44 -41.63 51.36
N ARG A 3 7.71 -40.83 52.13
CA ARG A 3 6.28 -40.52 51.93
C ARG A 3 6.14 -39.51 50.79
N SER A 4 5.36 -39.87 49.78
CA SER A 4 4.92 -38.98 48.70
C SER A 4 3.46 -38.58 48.94
N SER A 5 3.22 -37.27 49.05
CA SER A 5 1.89 -36.65 49.17
C SER A 5 1.34 -36.31 47.79
N ASN A 6 0.11 -36.73 47.55
CA ASN A 6 -0.71 -36.40 46.39
C ASN A 6 -0.93 -34.89 46.24
N HIS A 7 -0.72 -34.35 45.03
CA HIS A 7 -1.50 -33.24 44.52
C HIS A 7 -1.94 -33.53 43.08
N LYS A 8 -3.26 -33.58 42.90
CA LYS A 8 -3.95 -33.58 41.61
C LYS A 8 -3.67 -32.24 40.92
N ALA A 9 -3.25 -32.27 39.67
CA ALA A 9 -3.28 -31.11 38.77
C ALA A 9 -4.22 -31.41 37.59
N LEU A 10 -5.20 -30.52 37.43
CA LEU A 10 -6.14 -30.46 36.32
C LEU A 10 -5.40 -30.19 35.00
N LEU A 11 -5.79 -30.92 33.94
CA LEU A 11 -5.70 -30.46 32.55
C LEU A 11 -6.64 -29.27 32.35
N PRO A 12 -6.32 -28.28 31.49
CA PRO A 12 -6.65 -28.43 30.08
C PRO A 12 -5.68 -27.71 29.11
N GLY A 13 -5.80 -27.97 27.81
CA GLY A 13 -5.32 -27.02 26.79
C GLY A 13 -4.81 -27.66 25.51
N THR A 14 -5.74 -28.15 24.70
CA THR A 14 -5.54 -28.48 23.29
C THR A 14 -4.86 -27.31 22.57
N LEU A 15 -3.67 -27.53 21.98
CA LEU A 15 -3.11 -26.60 21.01
C LEU A 15 -4.02 -26.59 19.77
N ILE A 16 -4.80 -25.53 19.62
CA ILE A 16 -5.45 -25.22 18.34
C ILE A 16 -4.41 -24.46 17.52
N ALA A 17 -3.78 -25.15 16.58
CA ALA A 17 -3.11 -24.50 15.46
C ALA A 17 -4.21 -23.80 14.63
N ALA A 18 -4.35 -22.49 14.81
CA ALA A 18 -5.18 -21.67 13.93
C ALA A 18 -4.45 -21.53 12.59
N ALA A 19 -4.64 -22.52 11.71
CA ALA A 19 -4.46 -22.29 10.28
C ALA A 19 -5.52 -21.25 9.89
N ALA A 20 -5.10 -19.99 9.74
CA ALA A 20 -5.92 -18.98 9.09
C ALA A 20 -6.05 -19.39 7.62
N GLY A 21 -7.07 -20.19 7.33
CA GLY A 21 -7.49 -20.50 5.99
C GLY A 21 -7.84 -19.19 5.29
N LEU A 22 -7.05 -18.85 4.28
CA LEU A 22 -7.36 -17.81 3.32
C LEU A 22 -8.73 -18.19 2.71
N MET A 23 -9.81 -17.53 3.15
CA MET A 23 -11.10 -17.62 2.46
C MET A 23 -10.91 -16.90 1.13
N ILE A 24 -10.54 -17.66 0.11
CA ILE A 24 -10.67 -17.25 -1.28
C ILE A 24 -12.18 -17.10 -1.50
N SER A 25 -12.68 -15.86 -1.47
CA SER A 25 -13.97 -15.57 -2.08
C SER A 25 -13.80 -15.78 -3.58
N VAL A 26 -14.15 -16.98 -4.04
CA VAL A 26 -14.35 -17.26 -5.46
C VAL A 26 -15.52 -16.39 -5.88
N ILE A 27 -15.24 -15.27 -6.55
CA ILE A 27 -16.24 -14.59 -7.36
C ILE A 27 -16.70 -15.63 -8.38
N PRO A 28 -18.01 -15.94 -8.50
CA PRO A 28 -18.50 -16.88 -9.50
C PRO A 28 -17.96 -16.46 -10.87
N GLY A 29 -17.33 -17.41 -11.55
CA GLY A 29 -16.69 -17.19 -12.84
C GLY A 29 -17.68 -16.56 -13.81
N SER A 30 -17.37 -15.34 -14.23
CA SER A 30 -17.67 -14.93 -15.59
C SER A 30 -16.83 -15.82 -16.49
N GLU A 31 -17.42 -16.89 -17.01
CA GLU A 31 -16.87 -17.60 -18.17
C GLU A 31 -16.62 -16.56 -19.26
N VAL A 32 -15.35 -16.21 -19.47
CA VAL A 32 -14.96 -15.41 -20.63
C VAL A 32 -15.14 -16.35 -21.81
N ALA A 33 -16.30 -16.27 -22.45
CA ALA A 33 -16.51 -16.86 -23.75
C ALA A 33 -15.39 -16.35 -24.66
N MET A 34 -14.49 -17.25 -25.06
CA MET A 34 -13.52 -17.02 -26.11
C MET A 34 -14.29 -16.87 -27.43
N ALA A 35 -14.82 -15.67 -27.65
CA ALA A 35 -15.33 -15.27 -28.94
C ALA A 35 -14.12 -15.07 -29.86
N SER A 36 -13.85 -16.06 -30.70
CA SER A 36 -13.02 -15.91 -31.90
C SER A 36 -13.73 -15.00 -32.90
N GLY A 37 -13.73 -13.70 -32.64
CA GLY A 37 -13.78 -12.68 -33.68
C GLY A 37 -12.34 -12.35 -34.07
N ASP A 38 -12.11 -11.80 -35.27
CA ASP A 38 -10.81 -11.27 -35.73
C ASP A 38 -10.33 -10.12 -34.82
N GLY A 39 -9.95 -10.45 -33.58
CA GLY A 39 -10.04 -9.61 -32.40
C GLY A 39 -9.06 -8.45 -32.40
N GLN A 40 -9.49 -7.34 -32.98
CA GLN A 40 -8.78 -6.07 -32.88
C GLN A 40 -8.95 -5.54 -31.46
N ASP A 41 -7.85 -5.53 -30.69
CA ASP A 41 -7.80 -4.94 -29.33
C ASP A 41 -8.33 -3.49 -29.36
N SER A 42 -9.44 -3.27 -28.67
CA SER A 42 -10.16 -1.99 -28.63
C SER A 42 -9.33 -0.85 -28.03
N TYR A 43 -8.26 -1.21 -27.31
CA TYR A 43 -7.34 -0.31 -26.63
C TYR A 43 -5.94 -0.33 -27.24
N SER A 44 -5.77 -0.86 -28.45
CA SER A 44 -4.50 -0.91 -29.19
C SER A 44 -3.78 0.44 -29.36
N ASN A 45 -4.47 1.56 -29.16
CA ASN A 45 -3.90 2.90 -29.15
C ASN A 45 -3.14 3.27 -27.86
N LEU A 46 -3.35 2.54 -26.76
CA LEU A 46 -2.57 2.70 -25.53
C LEU A 46 -1.31 1.82 -25.60
N PRO A 47 -0.25 2.07 -24.81
CA PRO A 47 0.89 1.16 -24.73
C PRO A 47 0.52 -0.16 -24.03
N ALA A 48 1.18 -1.26 -24.39
CA ALA A 48 0.99 -2.55 -23.72
C ALA A 48 1.59 -2.58 -22.30
N GLU A 49 2.61 -1.75 -22.04
CA GLU A 49 3.30 -1.65 -20.76
C GLU A 49 3.57 -0.19 -20.41
N ILE A 50 3.57 0.11 -19.11
CA ILE A 50 4.04 1.37 -18.54
C ILE A 50 5.15 1.05 -17.55
N VAL A 51 6.34 1.60 -17.78
CA VAL A 51 7.46 1.49 -16.84
C VAL A 51 7.50 2.76 -15.99
N LEU A 52 7.37 2.60 -14.68
CA LEU A 52 7.47 3.68 -13.71
C LEU A 52 8.76 3.47 -12.90
N THR A 53 9.62 4.48 -12.87
CA THR A 53 10.87 4.42 -12.10
C THR A 53 10.74 5.25 -10.85
N GLY A 54 10.80 4.59 -9.70
CA GLY A 54 10.78 5.22 -8.39
C GLY A 54 12.13 5.13 -7.69
N ILE A 55 12.16 5.55 -6.43
CA ILE A 55 13.30 5.40 -5.54
C ILE A 55 12.90 4.48 -4.39
N VAL A 56 13.66 3.40 -4.20
CA VAL A 56 13.56 2.56 -3.00
C VAL A 56 14.65 3.00 -2.03
N ARG A 57 14.32 3.05 -0.73
CA ARG A 57 15.27 3.37 0.35
C ARG A 57 15.21 2.29 1.40
N ASP A 58 16.36 1.76 1.75
CA ASP A 58 16.54 0.71 2.73
C ASP A 58 16.92 1.28 4.09
N PHE A 59 16.37 0.73 5.15
CA PHE A 59 16.54 1.14 6.54
C PHE A 59 16.94 -0.06 7.38
N ASN A 60 17.76 0.19 8.40
CA ASN A 60 17.97 -0.81 9.44
C ASN A 60 16.80 -0.80 10.42
N GLU A 61 16.38 -1.97 10.90
CA GLU A 61 15.35 -2.06 11.93
C GLU A 61 15.76 -1.41 13.26
N ARG A 62 14.79 -0.96 14.04
CA ARG A 62 15.03 -0.19 15.27
C ARG A 62 15.95 -0.81 16.32
N THR A 63 16.07 -2.14 16.36
CA THR A 63 16.74 -2.87 17.45
C THR A 63 18.22 -3.12 17.16
N VAL A 64 18.68 -2.91 15.92
CA VAL A 64 20.09 -3.05 15.57
C VAL A 64 20.83 -1.71 15.70
N ALA A 65 22.16 -1.76 15.72
CA ALA A 65 22.98 -0.55 15.76
C ALA A 65 22.73 0.31 14.51
N GLY A 66 22.40 1.59 14.71
CA GLY A 66 22.02 2.49 13.61
C GLY A 66 20.61 2.24 13.06
N GLY A 67 19.78 1.49 13.79
CA GLY A 67 18.38 1.23 13.47
C GLY A 67 17.51 2.47 13.44
N HIS A 68 16.60 2.55 12.46
CA HIS A 68 15.59 3.60 12.39
C HIS A 68 14.42 3.28 13.31
N THR A 69 13.99 4.25 14.12
CA THR A 69 13.06 4.01 15.24
C THR A 69 11.66 3.54 14.81
N ASP A 70 11.26 3.80 13.57
CA ASP A 70 9.91 3.47 13.07
C ASP A 70 9.79 2.05 12.50
N PHE A 71 10.90 1.43 12.10
CA PHE A 71 10.90 0.10 11.48
C PHE A 71 10.90 -0.98 12.57
N GLU A 72 9.89 -1.86 12.56
CA GLU A 72 9.49 -2.74 13.68
C GLU A 72 8.88 -2.01 14.90
N GLN A 73 8.43 -0.77 14.75
CA GLN A 73 7.68 -0.10 15.83
C GLN A 73 6.21 -0.49 15.77
N ARG A 74 5.79 -1.26 16.79
CA ARG A 74 4.39 -1.66 16.96
C ARG A 74 3.50 -0.45 17.35
N PRO A 75 2.33 -0.27 16.72
CA PRO A 75 1.33 0.71 17.18
C PRO A 75 0.82 0.37 18.60
N ALA A 76 0.60 1.36 19.47
CA ALA A 76 0.20 1.11 20.85
C ALA A 76 -1.24 0.59 20.96
N ALA A 77 -2.13 1.03 20.06
CA ALA A 77 -3.48 0.49 19.86
C ALA A 77 -3.51 -0.82 19.04
N GLY A 78 -2.35 -1.45 18.80
CA GLY A 78 -2.16 -2.74 18.14
C GLY A 78 -2.23 -2.70 16.61
N PHE A 79 -1.87 -3.78 15.93
CA PHE A 79 -1.87 -3.85 14.46
C PHE A 79 -3.24 -3.53 13.83
N GLY A 80 -3.24 -2.82 12.70
CA GLY A 80 -4.40 -2.40 11.93
C GLY A 80 -4.10 -1.19 11.06
N GLN A 81 -5.05 -0.83 10.20
CA GLN A 81 -4.97 0.40 9.40
C GLN A 81 -5.27 1.61 10.28
N TYR A 82 -4.44 2.63 10.16
CA TYR A 82 -4.55 3.94 10.80
C TYR A 82 -4.53 5.01 9.71
N MET A 83 -5.58 5.82 9.66
CA MET A 83 -5.62 7.00 8.79
C MET A 83 -5.37 8.27 9.59
N ASN A 84 -5.10 9.38 8.90
CA ASN A 84 -4.91 10.73 9.45
C ASN A 84 -3.61 10.91 10.26
N ASN A 85 -2.66 9.97 10.14
CA ASN A 85 -1.30 10.15 10.69
C ASN A 85 -0.45 11.09 9.84
N VAL A 86 -0.79 11.22 8.55
CA VAL A 86 -0.09 12.04 7.56
C VAL A 86 -1.02 13.16 7.12
N ALA A 87 -0.47 14.36 6.93
CA ALA A 87 -1.20 15.52 6.45
C ALA A 87 -1.82 15.29 5.07
N ASP A 88 -2.98 15.90 4.82
CA ASP A 88 -3.66 15.85 3.52
C ASP A 88 -2.86 16.50 2.38
N THR A 89 -1.77 17.21 2.70
CA THR A 89 -0.89 17.88 1.74
C THR A 89 0.57 17.51 1.92
N LEU A 90 1.30 17.50 0.80
CA LEU A 90 2.75 17.34 0.80
C LEU A 90 3.46 18.61 1.31
N ASP A 91 4.70 18.44 1.80
CA ASP A 91 5.59 19.56 2.09
C ASP A 91 6.15 20.23 0.83
N GLU A 92 7.05 21.21 1.03
CA GLU A 92 7.68 21.97 -0.05
C GLU A 92 8.57 21.13 -0.98
N ASP A 93 9.08 19.99 -0.50
CA ASP A 93 9.85 19.02 -1.30
C ASP A 93 8.94 17.97 -1.96
N GLY A 94 7.63 18.07 -1.77
CA GLY A 94 6.67 17.11 -2.28
C GLY A 94 6.70 15.77 -1.53
N LYS A 95 7.04 15.76 -0.22
CA LYS A 95 7.04 14.55 0.63
C LYS A 95 5.87 14.56 1.63
N PRO A 96 5.39 13.38 2.06
CA PRO A 96 4.34 13.30 3.07
C PRO A 96 4.85 13.87 4.40
N VAL A 97 3.94 14.46 5.18
CA VAL A 97 4.24 15.08 6.47
C VAL A 97 3.49 14.36 7.57
N PHE A 98 4.20 13.81 8.54
CA PHE A 98 3.58 13.21 9.72
C PHE A 98 3.00 14.31 10.63
N VAL A 99 1.74 14.13 11.02
CA VAL A 99 1.00 15.04 11.93
C VAL A 99 0.57 14.34 13.22
N GLY A 100 0.69 13.01 13.27
CA GLY A 100 0.29 12.19 14.42
C GLY A 100 -1.21 12.22 14.70
N GLY A 101 -1.59 11.56 15.80
CA GLY A 101 -2.99 11.52 16.23
C GLY A 101 -3.91 10.72 15.30
N GLY A 102 -3.36 9.76 14.55
CA GLY A 102 -4.12 8.94 13.62
C GLY A 102 -5.18 8.08 14.31
N GLN A 103 -6.11 7.59 13.51
CA GLN A 103 -7.29 6.90 13.98
C GLN A 103 -7.36 5.51 13.37
N LYS A 104 -7.49 4.50 14.24
CA LYS A 104 -7.59 3.11 13.80
C LYS A 104 -8.91 2.89 13.08
N VAL A 105 -8.87 2.41 11.85
CA VAL A 105 -10.05 2.10 11.06
C VAL A 105 -10.80 0.92 11.68
N SER A 106 -12.11 1.07 11.85
CA SER A 106 -13.01 0.02 12.34
C SER A 106 -13.83 -0.56 11.20
N THR A 107 -14.44 0.29 10.38
CA THR A 107 -15.12 -0.09 9.13
C THR A 107 -14.72 0.84 8.01
N GLN A 108 -14.58 0.31 6.79
CA GLN A 108 -14.16 1.08 5.63
C GLN A 108 -15.28 1.99 5.11
N TRP A 109 -14.90 3.18 4.66
CA TRP A 109 -15.74 3.99 3.78
C TRP A 109 -15.73 3.36 2.40
N ARG A 110 -16.90 3.31 1.76
CA ARG A 110 -17.04 2.69 0.45
C ARG A 110 -17.83 3.55 -0.50
N ASP A 111 -17.44 3.53 -1.76
CA ASP A 111 -18.27 4.11 -2.81
C ASP A 111 -19.53 3.28 -3.07
N SER A 112 -20.43 3.80 -3.91
CA SER A 112 -21.65 3.09 -4.33
C SER A 112 -21.42 1.78 -5.08
N SER A 113 -20.20 1.52 -5.56
CA SER A 113 -19.79 0.23 -6.14
C SER A 113 -19.18 -0.72 -5.10
N GLY A 114 -19.14 -0.33 -3.82
CA GLY A 114 -18.61 -1.12 -2.72
C GLY A 114 -17.08 -1.10 -2.61
N ARG A 115 -16.38 -0.26 -3.37
CA ARG A 115 -14.91 -0.14 -3.30
C ARG A 115 -14.52 0.73 -2.12
N ASN A 116 -13.48 0.35 -1.37
CA ASN A 116 -13.00 1.17 -0.27
C ASN A 116 -12.44 2.50 -0.80
N ILE A 117 -12.78 3.62 -0.17
CA ILE A 117 -12.35 4.96 -0.56
C ILE A 117 -11.75 5.69 0.64
N HIS A 118 -10.95 6.73 0.37
CA HIS A 118 -10.50 7.65 1.41
C HIS A 118 -11.71 8.39 2.02
N PRO A 119 -11.77 8.59 3.35
CA PRO A 119 -12.92 9.21 4.02
C PRO A 119 -13.24 10.63 3.53
N SER A 120 -12.24 11.40 3.12
CA SER A 120 -12.47 12.75 2.55
C SER A 120 -13.23 12.73 1.23
N LEU A 121 -13.27 11.58 0.55
CA LEU A 121 -13.99 11.41 -0.71
C LEU A 121 -15.44 10.97 -0.50
N TYR A 122 -15.85 10.59 0.70
CA TYR A 122 -17.19 10.08 1.00
C TYR A 122 -18.28 11.09 0.68
N ASP A 123 -19.29 10.65 -0.07
CA ASP A 123 -20.48 11.44 -0.36
C ASP A 123 -21.73 10.55 -0.32
N ALA A 124 -22.55 10.73 0.72
CA ALA A 124 -23.81 10.01 0.89
C ALA A 124 -24.77 10.20 -0.29
N SER A 125 -24.73 11.36 -0.96
CA SER A 125 -25.60 11.66 -2.10
C SER A 125 -25.24 10.86 -3.35
N MET A 126 -24.01 10.35 -3.44
CA MET A 126 -23.53 9.45 -4.49
C MET A 126 -23.87 7.98 -4.21
N GLY A 127 -24.56 7.67 -3.10
CA GLY A 127 -24.89 6.31 -2.68
C GLY A 127 -23.78 5.60 -1.92
N ASP A 128 -22.80 6.35 -1.40
CA ASP A 128 -21.70 5.79 -0.63
C ASP A 128 -22.13 5.26 0.74
N SER A 129 -21.35 4.31 1.27
CA SER A 129 -21.49 3.78 2.62
C SER A 129 -20.42 4.37 3.55
N ALA A 130 -20.86 4.94 4.68
CA ALA A 130 -19.96 5.50 5.67
C ALA A 130 -19.15 4.40 6.39
N GLY A 131 -17.87 4.67 6.61
CA GLY A 131 -17.01 3.90 7.50
C GLY A 131 -17.03 4.44 8.93
N SER A 132 -16.11 3.94 9.76
CA SER A 132 -15.95 4.38 11.14
C SER A 132 -14.53 4.14 11.65
N TYR A 133 -14.10 4.96 12.59
CA TYR A 133 -12.89 4.76 13.37
C TYR A 133 -13.20 4.14 14.72
N ARG A 134 -12.21 3.48 15.32
CA ARG A 134 -12.25 3.15 16.75
C ARG A 134 -12.07 4.42 17.58
N SER A 135 -12.55 4.39 18.82
CA SER A 135 -12.34 5.48 19.78
C SER A 135 -10.85 5.62 20.14
N GLY A 136 -10.37 6.86 20.22
CA GLY A 136 -8.99 7.19 20.58
C GLY A 136 -8.11 7.43 19.34
N THR A 137 -6.87 7.81 19.61
CA THR A 137 -5.85 8.11 18.60
C THR A 137 -4.57 7.34 18.89
N ASP A 138 -3.80 7.05 17.84
CA ASP A 138 -2.50 6.39 17.88
C ASP A 138 -1.70 6.76 16.64
N ASP A 139 -0.41 6.92 16.80
CA ASP A 139 0.51 7.34 15.73
C ASP A 139 0.81 6.23 14.71
N GLY A 140 0.12 5.10 14.78
CA GLY A 140 0.26 4.00 13.82
C GLY A 140 1.63 3.33 13.89
N GLY A 141 2.36 3.50 14.99
CA GLY A 141 3.74 3.01 15.13
C GLY A 141 4.79 3.90 14.46
N ILE A 142 4.47 5.16 14.17
CA ILE A 142 5.45 6.20 13.81
C ILE A 142 5.86 6.91 15.10
N ALA A 143 7.16 7.07 15.35
CA ALA A 143 7.66 7.57 16.63
C ALA A 143 7.63 9.10 16.73
N SER A 144 7.84 9.82 15.61
CA SER A 144 7.96 11.27 15.61
C SER A 144 7.89 11.85 14.19
N ALA A 145 7.68 13.16 14.09
CA ALA A 145 7.78 13.88 12.82
C ALA A 145 9.21 13.85 12.27
N GLU A 146 10.21 13.91 13.16
CA GLU A 146 11.62 13.87 12.80
C GLU A 146 12.01 12.54 12.15
N SER A 147 11.61 11.41 12.74
CA SER A 147 11.86 10.08 12.16
C SER A 147 11.13 9.88 10.83
N PHE A 148 9.85 10.26 10.76
CA PHE A 148 9.08 10.15 9.53
C PHE A 148 9.65 10.98 8.37
N SER A 149 10.20 12.17 8.67
CA SER A 149 10.78 13.05 7.64
C SER A 149 11.91 12.41 6.84
N GLN A 150 12.53 11.34 7.38
CA GLN A 150 13.63 10.59 6.78
C GLN A 150 13.18 9.50 5.81
N TRP A 151 11.89 9.11 5.82
CA TRP A 151 11.40 7.95 5.08
C TRP A 151 11.58 8.07 3.56
N TYR A 152 11.39 9.28 3.02
CA TYR A 152 11.43 9.54 1.58
C TYR A 152 12.52 10.54 1.20
N ARG A 153 13.59 10.60 2.01
CA ARG A 153 14.75 11.45 1.79
C ARG A 153 16.02 10.63 1.95
N ASP A 154 17.02 10.90 1.13
CA ASP A 154 18.33 10.29 1.30
C ASP A 154 19.03 10.96 2.49
N VAL A 155 19.23 10.21 3.57
CA VAL A 155 19.82 10.73 4.81
C VAL A 155 21.08 9.91 5.13
N PRO A 156 22.28 10.50 4.97
CA PRO A 156 23.53 9.79 5.22
C PRO A 156 23.59 9.16 6.60
N GLY A 157 23.89 7.86 6.65
CA GLY A 157 23.97 7.09 7.89
C GLY A 157 22.62 6.59 8.43
N VAL A 158 21.50 6.94 7.80
CA VAL A 158 20.16 6.46 8.15
C VAL A 158 19.66 5.45 7.12
N ASN A 159 19.75 5.78 5.83
CA ASN A 159 19.29 4.90 4.75
C ASN A 159 20.27 4.84 3.59
N ALA A 160 20.06 3.86 2.72
CA ALA A 160 20.71 3.75 1.41
C ALA A 160 19.61 3.60 0.34
N SER A 161 19.82 4.19 -0.84
CA SER A 161 18.78 4.25 -1.87
C SER A 161 19.25 3.79 -3.23
N MET A 162 18.31 3.37 -4.09
CA MET A 162 18.53 3.16 -5.51
C MET A 162 17.26 3.39 -6.32
N GLN A 163 17.42 3.59 -7.63
CA GLN A 163 16.29 3.60 -8.54
C GLN A 163 15.70 2.19 -8.67
N LEU A 164 14.38 2.10 -8.62
CA LEU A 164 13.64 0.84 -8.75
C LEU A 164 12.51 1.02 -9.78
N PRO A 165 12.62 0.40 -10.96
CA PRO A 165 11.53 0.37 -11.93
C PRO A 165 10.49 -0.71 -11.56
N ILE A 166 9.22 -0.38 -11.77
CA ILE A 166 8.12 -1.34 -11.86
C ILE A 166 7.46 -1.26 -13.24
N THR A 167 6.98 -2.39 -13.73
CA THR A 167 6.33 -2.49 -15.05
C THR A 167 4.87 -2.85 -14.87
N LEU A 168 3.97 -1.89 -15.12
CA LEU A 168 2.54 -2.16 -15.18
C LEU A 168 2.20 -2.69 -16.58
N ARG A 169 1.47 -3.80 -16.64
CA ARG A 169 1.08 -4.47 -17.89
C ARG A 169 -0.39 -4.24 -18.15
N ARG A 170 -0.75 -3.88 -19.39
CA ARG A 170 -2.14 -3.71 -19.76
C ARG A 170 -2.85 -5.06 -19.84
N ALA A 171 -4.02 -5.17 -19.21
CA ALA A 171 -4.89 -6.32 -19.38
C ALA A 171 -5.38 -6.41 -20.84
N ALA A 172 -5.58 -7.63 -21.33
CA ALA A 172 -6.02 -7.86 -22.70
C ALA A 172 -7.39 -7.19 -22.97
N ASP A 173 -7.52 -6.51 -24.11
CA ASP A 173 -8.74 -5.80 -24.54
C ASP A 173 -9.33 -4.87 -23.45
N SER A 174 -8.45 -4.17 -22.73
CA SER A 174 -8.82 -3.26 -21.64
C SER A 174 -7.89 -2.04 -21.60
N ASN A 175 -8.34 -0.94 -20.99
CA ASN A 175 -7.49 0.18 -20.58
C ASN A 175 -6.86 0.00 -19.19
N MET A 176 -7.10 -1.12 -18.51
CA MET A 176 -6.57 -1.41 -17.18
C MET A 176 -5.10 -1.83 -17.25
N TYR A 177 -4.25 -1.11 -16.51
CA TYR A 177 -2.86 -1.45 -16.24
C TYR A 177 -2.73 -2.06 -14.85
N VAL A 178 -1.99 -3.17 -14.76
CA VAL A 178 -1.78 -3.91 -13.51
C VAL A 178 -0.28 -4.13 -13.27
N PHE A 179 0.17 -3.77 -12.08
CA PHE A 179 1.36 -4.38 -11.47
C PHE A 179 0.89 -5.22 -10.29
N ASP A 180 1.33 -6.47 -10.21
CA ASP A 180 0.98 -7.41 -9.13
C ASP A 180 2.22 -8.22 -8.79
N ASP A 181 2.80 -8.01 -7.59
CA ASP A 181 4.00 -8.72 -7.14
C ASP A 181 3.85 -10.24 -7.17
N ARG A 182 2.62 -10.76 -7.02
CA ARG A 182 2.34 -12.19 -7.03
C ARG A 182 2.38 -12.80 -8.42
N GLN A 183 2.26 -11.98 -9.47
CA GLN A 183 2.25 -12.41 -10.87
C GLN A 183 3.46 -11.90 -11.65
N ASP A 184 4.16 -10.88 -11.14
CA ASP A 184 5.29 -10.30 -11.82
C ASP A 184 6.48 -11.29 -11.90
N PRO A 185 7.13 -11.44 -13.06
CA PRO A 185 8.25 -12.37 -13.21
C PRO A 185 9.43 -12.12 -12.26
N ALA A 186 9.66 -10.88 -11.83
CA ALA A 186 10.73 -10.52 -10.91
C ALA A 186 10.39 -10.83 -9.45
N PHE A 187 9.10 -10.78 -9.08
CA PHE A 187 8.66 -10.82 -7.68
C PHE A 187 7.92 -12.09 -7.27
N SER A 188 7.23 -12.76 -8.20
CA SER A 188 6.40 -13.94 -7.90
C SER A 188 7.18 -15.06 -7.19
N SER A 189 8.41 -15.33 -7.63
CA SER A 189 9.29 -16.32 -6.98
C SER A 189 9.83 -15.88 -5.62
N LEU A 190 9.77 -14.58 -5.30
CA LEU A 190 10.16 -14.02 -4.02
C LEU A 190 9.03 -14.15 -2.98
N GLY A 191 7.80 -14.43 -3.40
CA GLY A 191 6.64 -14.61 -2.52
C GLY A 191 6.08 -13.31 -1.95
N GLY A 192 6.41 -12.16 -2.56
CA GLY A 192 6.02 -10.82 -2.14
C GLY A 192 6.85 -9.74 -2.85
N PHE A 193 6.53 -8.48 -2.59
CA PHE A 193 7.29 -7.34 -3.10
C PHE A 193 8.58 -7.12 -2.30
N PHE A 194 9.64 -7.83 -2.67
CA PHE A 194 10.95 -7.74 -2.00
C PHE A 194 12.06 -7.27 -2.96
N PRO A 195 12.01 -6.01 -3.42
CA PRO A 195 12.84 -5.52 -4.53
C PRO A 195 14.34 -5.48 -4.24
N ILE A 196 14.72 -5.43 -2.96
CA ILE A 196 16.10 -5.18 -2.52
C ILE A 196 16.66 -6.32 -1.66
N ASN A 197 16.14 -7.54 -1.79
CA ASN A 197 16.74 -8.71 -1.13
C ASN A 197 18.22 -8.85 -1.49
N ASN A 198 19.06 -8.99 -0.47
CA ASN A 198 20.53 -9.07 -0.57
C ASN A 198 21.19 -7.84 -1.25
N GLN A 199 20.52 -6.69 -1.25
CA GLN A 199 21.04 -5.42 -1.77
C GLN A 199 21.06 -4.36 -0.67
N LEU A 200 21.63 -3.19 -0.98
CA LEU A 200 21.69 -2.03 -0.08
C LEU A 200 22.24 -2.37 1.31
N LEU A 201 21.46 -2.20 2.38
CA LEU A 201 21.87 -2.49 3.76
C LEU A 201 21.76 -3.99 4.11
N GLY A 202 21.16 -4.79 3.22
CA GLY A 202 21.04 -6.24 3.34
C GLY A 202 19.63 -6.70 3.66
N ASN A 203 19.48 -7.95 4.07
CA ASN A 203 18.19 -8.46 4.54
C ASN A 203 17.98 -8.08 6.01
N SER A 204 16.72 -8.06 6.44
CA SER A 204 16.36 -7.88 7.84
C SER A 204 17.04 -8.95 8.71
N ALA A 205 17.48 -8.59 9.91
CA ALA A 205 18.30 -9.47 10.74
C ALA A 205 17.59 -10.81 11.03
N GLY A 206 18.25 -11.92 10.71
CA GLY A 206 17.69 -13.27 10.89
C GLY A 206 16.72 -13.71 9.79
N GLU A 207 16.50 -12.91 8.75
CA GLU A 207 15.59 -13.20 7.65
C GLU A 207 16.31 -13.40 6.31
N THR A 208 15.61 -14.05 5.39
CA THR A 208 16.02 -14.14 3.98
C THR A 208 15.47 -13.00 3.12
N LYS A 209 14.71 -12.10 3.74
CA LYS A 209 13.98 -11.01 3.10
C LYS A 209 14.38 -9.66 3.72
N ASN A 210 14.31 -8.60 2.93
CA ASN A 210 14.35 -7.23 3.41
C ASN A 210 12.91 -6.72 3.61
N PHE A 211 12.56 -6.36 4.85
CA PHE A 211 11.25 -5.84 5.26
C PHE A 211 11.29 -4.37 5.70
N HIS A 212 12.38 -3.65 5.45
CA HIS A 212 12.60 -2.35 6.07
C HIS A 212 12.96 -1.32 5.02
N PHE A 213 11.97 -0.97 4.20
CA PHE A 213 12.21 -0.07 3.09
C PHE A 213 11.01 0.82 2.77
N THR A 214 11.30 1.94 2.15
CA THR A 214 10.28 2.79 1.54
C THR A 214 10.42 2.79 0.02
N TYR A 215 9.33 3.05 -0.68
CA TYR A 215 9.31 3.24 -2.13
C TYR A 215 8.49 4.47 -2.49
N GLU A 216 9.04 5.37 -3.30
CA GLU A 216 8.31 6.53 -3.81
C GLU A 216 8.27 6.56 -5.34
N LEU A 217 7.14 7.04 -5.85
CA LEU A 217 6.91 7.31 -7.27
C LEU A 217 6.36 8.73 -7.43
N ALA A 218 6.93 9.48 -8.36
CA ALA A 218 6.32 10.69 -8.90
C ALA A 218 5.89 10.43 -10.33
N THR A 219 4.63 10.69 -10.63
CA THR A 219 4.06 10.42 -11.95
C THR A 219 3.15 11.55 -12.42
N GLU A 220 2.88 11.55 -13.71
CA GLU A 220 1.96 12.49 -14.36
C GLU A 220 0.91 11.73 -15.19
N PHE A 221 -0.30 12.28 -15.28
CA PHE A 221 -1.36 11.77 -16.14
C PHE A 221 -2.24 12.90 -16.69
N ILE A 222 -3.08 12.60 -17.68
CA ILE A 222 -4.10 13.52 -18.17
C ILE A 222 -5.46 13.09 -17.61
N TYR A 223 -6.15 14.01 -16.94
CA TYR A 223 -7.52 13.79 -16.49
C TYR A 223 -8.50 13.97 -17.66
N LYS A 224 -9.39 13.01 -17.84
CA LYS A 224 -10.42 12.99 -18.86
C LYS A 224 -11.77 12.67 -18.20
N PRO A 225 -12.62 13.69 -18.01
CA PRO A 225 -13.85 13.53 -17.24
C PRO A 225 -14.80 12.54 -17.92
N GLY A 226 -15.41 11.67 -17.13
CA GLY A 226 -16.39 10.69 -17.60
C GLY A 226 -15.80 9.46 -18.31
N GLU A 227 -14.47 9.35 -18.43
CA GLU A 227 -13.81 8.13 -18.95
C GLU A 227 -13.63 7.04 -17.88
N GLY A 228 -14.19 7.22 -16.67
CA GLY A 228 -14.11 6.21 -15.62
C GLY A 228 -12.70 6.00 -15.08
N GLN A 229 -11.87 7.06 -15.05
CA GLN A 229 -10.47 6.96 -14.65
C GLN A 229 -10.34 6.61 -13.17
N THR A 230 -9.54 5.59 -12.85
CA THR A 230 -9.34 5.08 -11.48
C THR A 230 -7.89 4.75 -11.19
N PHE A 231 -7.52 4.87 -9.91
CA PHE A 231 -6.30 4.32 -9.35
C PHE A 231 -6.65 3.53 -8.09
N THR A 232 -6.15 2.30 -7.98
CA THR A 232 -6.31 1.42 -6.83
C THR A 232 -4.95 0.92 -6.39
N PHE A 233 -4.73 0.91 -5.09
CA PHE A 233 -3.63 0.19 -4.47
C PHE A 233 -4.16 -0.93 -3.59
N ILE A 234 -3.46 -2.06 -3.58
CA ILE A 234 -3.66 -3.18 -2.65
C ILE A 234 -2.30 -3.56 -2.08
N GLY A 235 -2.18 -3.55 -0.75
CA GLY A 235 -0.93 -3.92 -0.10
C GLY A 235 -0.87 -3.62 1.38
N ASP A 236 0.31 -3.86 1.94
CA ASP A 236 0.74 -3.60 3.30
C ASP A 236 2.22 -3.14 3.28
N ASP A 237 2.74 -2.40 4.25
CA ASP A 237 2.06 -1.82 5.41
C ASP A 237 1.46 -0.45 5.08
N ASP A 238 2.29 0.59 4.95
CA ASP A 238 1.82 1.96 4.81
C ASP A 238 1.79 2.42 3.34
N VAL A 239 0.68 3.03 2.91
CA VAL A 239 0.57 3.73 1.62
C VAL A 239 -0.16 5.06 1.71
N TRP A 240 0.41 6.06 1.04
CA TRP A 240 -0.24 7.35 0.77
C TRP A 240 -0.15 7.69 -0.71
N VAL A 241 -1.27 8.12 -1.29
CA VAL A 241 -1.31 8.60 -2.68
C VAL A 241 -1.89 9.99 -2.72
N PHE A 242 -1.21 10.88 -3.43
CA PHE A 242 -1.59 12.27 -3.59
C PHE A 242 -1.82 12.58 -5.06
N ILE A 243 -2.87 13.31 -5.38
CA ILE A 243 -3.11 13.87 -6.70
C ILE A 243 -3.09 15.40 -6.59
N ASN A 244 -2.23 16.05 -7.40
CA ASN A 244 -1.97 17.49 -7.30
C ASN A 244 -1.67 17.96 -5.86
N GLY A 245 -0.91 17.14 -5.12
CA GLY A 245 -0.50 17.42 -3.74
C GLY A 245 -1.61 17.25 -2.69
N ARG A 246 -2.79 16.70 -3.04
CA ARG A 246 -3.87 16.39 -2.12
C ARG A 246 -4.02 14.88 -1.94
N MET A 247 -4.08 14.41 -0.69
CA MET A 247 -4.23 12.98 -0.38
C MET A 247 -5.57 12.43 -0.90
N VAL A 248 -5.51 11.27 -1.55
CA VAL A 248 -6.68 10.55 -2.09
C VAL A 248 -6.74 9.08 -1.68
N ILE A 249 -5.67 8.54 -1.12
CA ILE A 249 -5.57 7.19 -0.52
C ILE A 249 -4.71 7.33 0.75
N ASP A 250 -5.20 6.74 1.84
CA ASP A 250 -4.51 6.63 3.14
C ASP A 250 -4.69 5.21 3.68
N ILE A 251 -3.64 4.42 3.51
CA ILE A 251 -3.50 3.06 4.02
C ILE A 251 -2.31 3.07 4.96
N GLY A 252 -2.28 4.00 5.92
CA GLY A 252 -1.26 3.99 6.97
C GLY A 252 -1.48 2.87 8.00
N GLY A 253 -0.46 2.60 8.80
CA GLY A 253 -0.47 1.60 9.86
C GLY A 253 0.17 0.27 9.46
N VAL A 254 0.34 -0.59 10.47
CA VAL A 254 0.90 -1.94 10.29
C VAL A 254 -0.24 -2.96 10.26
N HIS A 255 -0.51 -3.57 9.12
CA HIS A 255 -1.66 -4.43 8.90
C HIS A 255 -1.44 -5.42 7.74
N SER A 256 -2.28 -6.47 7.66
CA SER A 256 -2.33 -7.28 6.44
C SER A 256 -2.89 -6.47 5.27
N ALA A 257 -2.59 -6.87 4.04
CA ALA A 257 -3.04 -6.21 2.81
C ALA A 257 -4.47 -5.63 2.87
N VAL A 258 -4.57 -4.31 2.65
CA VAL A 258 -5.82 -3.54 2.50
C VAL A 258 -5.84 -2.91 1.11
N ASN A 259 -7.02 -2.63 0.59
CA ASN A 259 -7.19 -1.86 -0.65
C ASN A 259 -7.94 -0.54 -0.41
N GLN A 260 -7.61 0.45 -1.24
CA GLN A 260 -8.43 1.64 -1.49
C GLN A 260 -8.34 2.04 -2.97
N THR A 261 -9.41 2.65 -3.46
CA THR A 261 -9.57 3.15 -4.81
C THR A 261 -9.92 4.64 -4.80
N VAL A 262 -9.38 5.39 -5.74
CA VAL A 262 -9.88 6.72 -6.11
C VAL A 262 -10.46 6.67 -7.53
N HIS A 263 -11.67 7.18 -7.70
CA HIS A 263 -12.28 7.46 -9.00
C HIS A 263 -12.14 8.95 -9.28
N LEU A 264 -11.50 9.31 -10.40
CA LEU A 264 -11.06 10.68 -10.65
C LEU A 264 -12.22 11.67 -10.84
N ASP A 265 -13.38 11.22 -11.32
CA ASP A 265 -14.56 12.09 -11.45
C ASP A 265 -15.14 12.54 -10.08
N ARG A 266 -14.63 12.00 -8.98
CA ARG A 266 -14.97 12.47 -7.62
C ARG A 266 -14.10 13.66 -7.17
N LEU A 267 -13.05 13.98 -7.91
CA LEU A 267 -12.07 15.00 -7.54
C LEU A 267 -12.41 16.33 -8.24
N ASP A 268 -13.17 17.16 -7.54
CA ASP A 268 -13.66 18.46 -8.04
C ASP A 268 -12.54 19.47 -8.39
N PHE A 269 -11.35 19.26 -7.85
CA PHE A 269 -10.16 20.06 -8.09
C PHE A 269 -9.40 19.68 -9.38
N LEU A 270 -9.81 18.63 -10.09
CA LEU A 270 -9.19 18.25 -11.37
C LEU A 270 -9.72 19.09 -12.53
N VAL A 271 -8.81 19.55 -13.37
CA VAL A 271 -9.16 20.31 -14.58
C VAL A 271 -9.18 19.38 -15.80
N PRO A 272 -10.27 19.35 -16.58
CA PRO A 272 -10.37 18.50 -17.78
C PRO A 272 -9.24 18.72 -18.77
N ASN A 273 -8.70 17.62 -19.31
CA ASN A 273 -7.64 17.59 -20.33
C ASN A 273 -6.35 18.31 -19.91
N LYS A 274 -6.13 18.49 -18.61
CA LYS A 274 -4.88 19.01 -18.06
C LYS A 274 -4.03 17.89 -17.50
N LYS A 275 -2.74 18.19 -17.44
CA LYS A 275 -1.74 17.38 -16.76
C LYS A 275 -1.91 17.52 -15.27
N ASN A 276 -1.93 16.39 -14.57
CA ASN A 276 -2.01 16.30 -13.12
C ASN A 276 -0.87 15.42 -12.62
N THR A 277 -0.45 15.64 -11.39
CA THR A 277 0.53 14.77 -10.72
C THR A 277 -0.17 13.68 -9.95
N LEU A 278 0.46 12.52 -9.87
CA LEU A 278 0.16 11.47 -8.90
C LEU A 278 1.47 11.09 -8.21
N ASN A 279 1.55 11.35 -6.91
CA ASN A 279 2.66 10.99 -6.05
C ASN A 279 2.24 9.82 -5.17
N PHE A 280 3.06 8.78 -5.12
CA PHE A 280 2.78 7.55 -4.39
C PHE A 280 3.93 7.27 -3.44
N PHE A 281 3.59 6.96 -2.20
CA PHE A 281 4.52 6.71 -1.10
C PHE A 281 4.13 5.40 -0.43
N PHE A 282 5.07 4.47 -0.36
CA PHE A 282 4.92 3.15 0.25
C PHE A 282 5.99 2.93 1.30
N ALA A 283 5.67 2.25 2.39
CA ALA A 283 6.65 1.75 3.34
C ALA A 283 6.30 0.33 3.79
N GLU A 284 7.27 -0.56 3.65
CA GLU A 284 7.31 -1.87 4.30
C GLU A 284 8.13 -1.73 5.57
N ARG A 285 7.54 -2.02 6.73
CA ARG A 285 8.22 -1.82 8.01
C ARG A 285 7.94 -2.86 9.07
N HIS A 286 7.35 -3.99 8.69
CA HIS A 286 7.08 -5.11 9.59
C HIS A 286 7.30 -6.50 8.93
N ARG A 287 7.96 -7.42 9.65
CA ARG A 287 8.46 -8.72 9.15
C ARG A 287 7.44 -9.82 8.76
N THR A 288 6.19 -9.50 8.39
CA THR A 288 5.16 -10.55 8.17
C THR A 288 5.01 -10.96 6.71
N GLN A 289 4.67 -10.01 5.85
CA GLN A 289 4.51 -10.15 4.40
C GLN A 289 4.81 -8.79 3.78
N SER A 290 5.05 -8.76 2.46
CA SER A 290 5.08 -7.51 1.72
C SER A 290 4.29 -7.68 0.43
N ASN A 291 3.20 -6.94 0.31
CA ASN A 291 2.25 -7.01 -0.79
C ASN A 291 2.19 -5.68 -1.53
N PHE A 292 2.30 -5.70 -2.85
CA PHE A 292 2.30 -4.50 -3.67
C PHE A 292 1.58 -4.76 -4.99
N ARG A 293 0.38 -4.20 -5.10
CA ARG A 293 -0.40 -4.24 -6.33
C ARG A 293 -0.99 -2.88 -6.65
N ILE A 294 -0.78 -2.45 -7.89
CA ILE A 294 -1.40 -1.25 -8.47
C ILE A 294 -2.31 -1.70 -9.60
N GLU A 295 -3.54 -1.18 -9.59
CA GLU A 295 -4.46 -1.26 -10.72
C GLU A 295 -4.89 0.14 -11.12
N THR A 296 -4.76 0.48 -12.40
CA THR A 296 -5.12 1.82 -12.84
C THR A 296 -5.52 1.87 -14.31
N THR A 297 -6.49 2.71 -14.63
CA THR A 297 -6.81 3.09 -16.02
C THR A 297 -6.06 4.34 -16.47
N LEU A 298 -5.21 4.90 -15.61
CA LEU A 298 -4.39 6.06 -15.91
C LEU A 298 -3.21 5.67 -16.79
N ASN A 299 -3.04 6.39 -17.90
CA ASN A 299 -1.81 6.33 -18.70
C ASN A 299 -0.72 7.17 -18.00
N LEU A 300 -0.17 6.60 -16.93
CA LEU A 300 0.86 7.20 -16.08
C LEU A 300 2.19 7.35 -16.83
N ARG A 301 2.94 8.40 -16.48
CA ARG A 301 4.32 8.62 -16.95
C ARG A 301 5.18 8.99 -15.76
N SER A 302 6.42 8.52 -15.73
CA SER A 302 7.38 8.93 -14.69
C SER A 302 7.58 10.46 -14.74
N ALA A 303 7.52 11.08 -13.57
CA ALA A 303 7.87 12.48 -13.34
C ALA A 303 9.22 12.55 -12.61
N LYS A 304 9.79 13.74 -12.49
CA LYS A 304 11.00 13.93 -11.70
C LYS A 304 10.66 13.90 -10.21
N LEU A 305 11.41 13.08 -9.46
CA LEU A 305 11.42 13.03 -7.99
C LEU A 305 12.33 14.11 -7.37
#